data_AF-I3W149-F1
#
_entry.id   AF-I3W149-F1
#
_cell.length_a   1.000
_cell.length_b   1.000
_cell.length_c   1.000
_cell.angle_alpha   90.00
_cell.angle_beta   90.00
_cell.angle_gamma   90.00
#
_symmetry.space_group_name_H-M   'P 1'
#
loop_
_entity.id
_entity.type
_entity.pdbx_description
1 polymer ?
#
loop_
_entity_poly.entity_id
_entity_poly.type
_entity_poly.pdbx_seq_one_letter_code
_entity_poly.pdbx_strand_id
1 'polypeptide(L)'
;MGLRSFFKRGRTAAGATAGSTAVVEPQAEEPLTPEQLAELQEAWAEFAEAAKGSGVNRVHACTRNGKPWQKDPAAVRSMAALLRRVRDEDTTPGTEPAG
;
A
#
# COMPACT_ATOMS: atom_id res chain seq x y z
N MET A 1 36.71 8.57 21.45
CA MET A 1 35.31 8.63 21.94
C MET A 1 34.48 7.66 21.11
N GLY A 2 34.06 6.53 21.69
CA GLY A 2 33.33 5.48 20.98
C GLY A 2 31.83 5.64 21.14
N LEU A 3 31.11 5.82 20.02
CA LEU A 3 29.65 5.86 19.98
C LEU A 3 29.11 4.43 20.14
N ARG A 4 28.47 4.16 21.28
CA ARG A 4 27.92 2.85 21.63
C ARG A 4 26.62 2.59 20.87
N SER A 5 26.53 1.40 20.28
CA SER A 5 25.40 0.86 19.53
C SER A 5 24.09 0.84 20.34
N PHE A 6 23.00 1.36 19.76
CA PHE A 6 21.65 1.32 20.34
C PHE A 6 20.75 0.19 19.82
N PHE A 7 21.29 -0.79 19.08
CA PHE A 7 20.50 -1.91 18.52
C PHE A 7 20.46 -3.16 19.41
N LYS A 8 20.20 -2.98 20.72
CA LYS A 8 19.81 -4.08 21.61
C LYS A 8 18.70 -3.66 22.56
N ARG A 9 17.47 -3.71 22.07
CA ARG A 9 16.25 -3.91 22.87
C ARG A 9 15.43 -4.92 22.07
N GLY A 10 15.51 -6.22 22.32
CA GLY A 10 15.29 -6.87 23.61
C GLY A 10 13.87 -7.43 23.59
N ARG A 11 13.69 -8.63 23.02
CA ARG A 11 12.45 -9.41 23.16
C ARG A 11 12.21 -9.60 24.67
N THR A 12 11.16 -8.96 25.19
CA THR A 12 10.59 -9.30 26.50
C THR A 12 9.11 -9.52 26.29
N ALA A 13 8.71 -10.78 26.39
CA ALA A 13 7.32 -11.18 26.47
C ALA A 13 6.89 -11.09 27.94
N ALA A 14 5.78 -10.38 28.21
CA ALA A 14 4.90 -10.64 29.35
C ALA A 14 3.61 -9.79 29.25
N GLY A 15 2.52 -10.47 28.90
CA GLY A 15 1.19 -10.27 29.50
C GLY A 15 0.43 -8.95 29.27
N ALA A 16 -0.38 -8.90 28.22
CA ALA A 16 -1.63 -8.15 28.23
C ALA A 16 -2.71 -8.99 27.53
N THR A 17 -3.63 -9.53 28.33
CA THR A 17 -4.86 -10.18 27.90
C THR A 17 -5.84 -9.15 27.37
N ALA A 18 -6.12 -9.16 26.06
CA ALA A 18 -7.44 -8.95 25.45
C ALA A 18 -7.30 -8.92 23.93
N GLY A 19 -8.12 -9.74 23.28
CA GLY A 19 -8.11 -9.93 21.84
C GLY A 19 -7.45 -11.24 21.48
N SER A 20 -8.20 -12.34 21.63
CA SER A 20 -8.00 -13.50 20.77
C SER A 20 -8.12 -12.99 19.34
N THR A 21 -6.99 -12.60 18.73
CA THR A 21 -6.90 -12.53 17.29
C THR A 21 -7.11 -13.96 16.87
N ALA A 22 -8.34 -14.30 16.53
CA ALA A 22 -8.62 -15.46 15.72
C ALA A 22 -7.56 -15.39 14.62
N VAL A 23 -6.65 -16.36 14.65
CA VAL A 23 -5.96 -16.76 13.44
C VAL A 23 -7.12 -17.05 12.52
N VAL A 24 -7.47 -16.07 11.69
CA VAL A 24 -8.23 -16.34 10.48
C VAL A 24 -7.28 -17.26 9.76
N GLU A 25 -7.55 -18.55 9.95
CA GLU A 25 -7.22 -19.63 9.04
C GLU A 25 -7.18 -19.03 7.63
N PRO A 26 -6.15 -19.31 6.81
CA PRO A 26 -6.11 -18.79 5.46
C PRO A 26 -7.35 -19.32 4.72
N GLN A 27 -8.45 -18.58 4.84
CA GLN A 27 -9.71 -18.82 4.17
C GLN A 27 -9.31 -18.89 2.72
N ALA A 28 -9.46 -20.10 2.17
CA ALA A 28 -9.24 -20.38 0.76
C ALA A 28 -9.79 -19.19 -0.01
N GLU A 29 -8.90 -18.47 -0.70
CA GLU A 29 -9.23 -17.22 -1.37
C GLU A 29 -10.40 -17.49 -2.29
N GLU A 30 -11.60 -17.03 -1.91
CA GLU A 30 -12.78 -17.22 -2.74
C GLU A 30 -12.45 -16.65 -4.12
N PRO A 31 -12.67 -17.44 -5.19
CA PRO A 31 -12.42 -16.97 -6.53
C PRO A 31 -13.28 -15.72 -6.77
N LEU A 32 -12.64 -14.65 -7.25
CA LEU A 32 -13.31 -13.39 -7.54
C LEU A 32 -14.53 -13.64 -8.42
N THR A 33 -15.67 -13.06 -8.05
CA THR A 33 -16.88 -13.12 -8.87
C THR A 33 -16.61 -12.39 -10.20
N PRO A 34 -17.34 -12.70 -11.29
CA PRO A 34 -17.14 -12.02 -12.57
C PRO A 34 -17.36 -10.50 -12.48
N GLU A 35 -18.26 -10.05 -11.61
CA GLU A 35 -18.49 -8.62 -11.34
C GLU A 35 -17.25 -7.98 -10.69
N GLN A 36 -16.67 -8.63 -9.69
CA GLN A 36 -15.45 -8.14 -9.03
C GLN A 36 -14.24 -8.12 -9.97
N LEU A 37 -14.16 -9.06 -10.93
CA LEU A 37 -13.12 -9.04 -11.96
C LEU A 37 -13.29 -7.86 -12.92
N ALA A 38 -14.53 -7.53 -13.31
CA ALA A 38 -14.79 -6.36 -14.13
C ALA A 38 -14.41 -5.06 -13.41
N GLU A 39 -14.78 -4.93 -12.13
CA GLU A 39 -14.38 -3.78 -11.30
C GLU A 39 -12.85 -3.69 -11.13
N LEU A 40 -12.18 -4.84 -10.97
CA LEU A 40 -10.73 -4.88 -10.86
C LEU A 40 -10.04 -4.47 -12.16
N GLN A 41 -10.55 -4.91 -13.31
CA GLN A 41 -10.05 -4.51 -14.62
C GLN A 41 -10.21 -3.00 -14.85
N GLU A 42 -11.36 -2.44 -14.48
CA GLU A 42 -11.60 -1.00 -14.54
C GLU A 42 -10.61 -0.22 -13.66
N ALA A 43 -10.42 -0.65 -12.40
CA ALA A 43 -9.45 -0.06 -11.49
C ALA A 43 -8.01 -0.13 -12.06
N TRP A 44 -7.65 -1.23 -12.73
CA TRP A 44 -6.35 -1.35 -13.40
C TRP A 44 -6.20 -0.43 -14.61
N ALA A 45 -7.27 -0.17 -15.35
CA ALA A 45 -7.25 0.81 -16.43
C ALA A 45 -7.01 2.23 -15.89
N GLU A 46 -7.69 2.62 -14.80
CA GLU A 46 -7.44 3.90 -14.12
C GLU A 46 -5.99 4.01 -13.62
N PHE A 47 -5.47 2.94 -13.02
CA PHE A 47 -4.09 2.89 -12.53
C PHE A 47 -3.07 3.03 -13.67
N ALA A 48 -3.29 2.36 -14.81
CA ALA A 48 -2.40 2.43 -15.95
C ALA A 48 -2.30 3.86 -16.53
N GLU A 49 -3.43 4.57 -16.62
CA GLU A 49 -3.43 5.98 -17.04
C GLU A 49 -2.70 6.88 -16.04
N ALA A 50 -2.93 6.67 -14.74
CA ALA A 50 -2.21 7.41 -13.70
C ALA A 50 -0.70 7.12 -13.71
N ALA A 51 -0.29 5.88 -14.01
CA ALA A 51 1.11 5.47 -14.13
C ALA A 51 1.82 6.13 -15.31
N LYS A 52 1.17 6.17 -16.49
CA LYS A 52 1.70 6.90 -17.66
C LYS A 52 1.97 8.37 -17.36
N GLY A 53 1.05 9.01 -16.62
CA GLY A 53 1.16 10.43 -16.28
C GLY A 53 2.21 10.75 -15.21
N SER A 54 2.63 9.77 -14.40
CA SER A 54 3.55 9.97 -13.26
C SER A 54 4.99 9.52 -13.53
N GLY A 55 5.29 8.91 -14.68
CA GLY A 55 6.64 8.46 -15.03
C GLY A 55 7.15 7.26 -14.20
N VAL A 56 6.27 6.61 -13.43
CA VAL A 56 6.64 5.54 -12.50
C VAL A 56 6.76 4.23 -13.25
N ASN A 57 7.95 3.60 -13.20
CA ASN A 57 8.23 2.39 -13.98
C ASN A 57 7.90 1.08 -13.24
N ARG A 58 7.81 1.13 -11.91
CA ARG A 58 7.47 -0.02 -11.07
C ARG A 58 6.85 0.41 -9.75
N VAL A 59 5.79 -0.28 -9.33
CA VAL A 59 5.11 -0.05 -8.06
C VAL A 59 5.11 -1.33 -7.22
N HIS A 60 5.65 -1.23 -6.02
CA HIS A 60 5.63 -2.29 -5.02
C HIS A 60 4.91 -1.77 -3.78
N ALA A 61 3.88 -2.51 -3.35
CA ALA A 61 3.16 -2.21 -2.11
C ALA A 61 2.95 -3.51 -1.32
N CYS A 62 3.08 -3.40 0.00
CA CYS A 62 2.80 -4.48 0.93
C CYS A 62 1.49 -4.15 1.63
N THR A 63 0.56 -5.10 1.69
CA THR A 63 -0.66 -4.94 2.50
C THR A 63 -0.43 -5.51 3.88
N ARG A 64 -1.09 -4.93 4.90
CA ARG A 64 -1.02 -5.44 6.28
C ARG A 64 -1.55 -6.86 6.41
N ASN A 65 -2.51 -7.24 5.57
CA ASN A 65 -3.21 -8.53 5.65
C ASN A 65 -2.52 -9.62 4.81
N GLY A 66 -1.35 -9.34 4.22
CA GLY A 66 -0.61 -10.29 3.39
C GLY A 66 -1.23 -10.59 2.01
N LYS A 67 -2.40 -10.01 1.71
CA LYS A 67 -3.03 -10.15 0.39
C LYS A 67 -2.36 -9.26 -0.65
N PRO A 68 -2.18 -9.70 -1.90
CA PRO A 68 -1.69 -8.84 -2.97
C PRO A 68 -2.65 -7.68 -3.18
N TRP A 69 -2.17 -6.44 -3.09
CA TRP A 69 -2.99 -5.25 -3.33
C TRP A 69 -3.54 -5.20 -4.76
N GLN A 70 -2.86 -5.87 -5.69
CA GLN A 70 -3.25 -6.02 -7.10
C GLN A 70 -4.56 -6.76 -7.31
N LYS A 71 -5.04 -7.49 -6.30
CA LYS A 71 -6.29 -8.27 -6.35
C LYS A 71 -7.47 -7.53 -5.70
N ASP A 72 -7.23 -6.36 -5.11
CA ASP A 72 -8.25 -5.55 -4.46
C ASP A 72 -8.50 -4.26 -5.28
N PRO A 73 -9.69 -4.08 -5.88
CA PRO A 73 -9.99 -2.91 -6.69
C PRO A 73 -9.85 -1.60 -5.89
N ALA A 74 -10.19 -1.61 -4.60
CA ALA A 74 -10.06 -0.42 -3.75
C ALA A 74 -8.59 -0.04 -3.51
N ALA A 75 -7.72 -1.03 -3.27
CA ALA A 75 -6.29 -0.80 -3.17
C ALA A 75 -5.69 -0.31 -4.50
N VAL A 76 -6.07 -0.88 -5.64
CA VAL A 76 -5.58 -0.45 -6.96
C VAL A 76 -5.96 1.02 -7.23
N ARG A 77 -7.21 1.41 -6.97
CA ARG A 77 -7.65 2.81 -7.09
C ARG A 77 -6.92 3.75 -6.14
N SER A 78 -6.64 3.30 -4.92
CA SER A 78 -5.86 4.09 -3.95
C SER A 78 -4.44 4.35 -4.47
N MET A 79 -3.80 3.36 -5.08
CA MET A 79 -2.49 3.54 -5.71
C MET A 79 -2.57 4.48 -6.93
N ALA A 80 -3.64 4.42 -7.73
CA ALA A 80 -3.85 5.35 -8.83
C ALA A 80 -4.02 6.80 -8.35
N ALA A 81 -4.70 7.01 -7.22
CA ALA A 81 -4.82 8.32 -6.58
C ALA A 81 -3.45 8.83 -6.08
N LEU A 82 -2.60 7.96 -5.53
CA LEU A 82 -1.24 8.33 -5.14
C LEU A 82 -0.39 8.76 -6.35
N LEU A 83 -0.46 8.01 -7.46
CA LEU A 83 0.28 8.36 -8.68
C LEU A 83 -0.14 9.71 -9.26
N ARG A 84 -1.43 10.04 -9.21
CA ARG A 84 -1.93 11.38 -9.57
C ARG A 84 -1.33 12.46 -8.69
N ARG A 85 -1.31 12.27 -7.37
CA ARG A 85 -0.68 13.23 -6.44
C ARG A 85 0.80 13.42 -6.74
N VAL A 86 1.55 12.35 -6.97
CA VAL A 86 2.99 12.45 -7.32
C VAL A 86 3.17 13.31 -8.57
N ARG A 87 2.38 13.05 -9.62
CA ARG A 87 2.39 13.87 -10.84
C ARG A 87 2.06 15.34 -10.55
N ASP A 88 1.05 15.62 -9.74
CA ASP A 88 0.62 16.98 -9.41
C ASP A 88 1.71 17.74 -8.64
N GLU A 89 2.40 17.08 -7.70
CA GLU A 89 3.56 17.62 -6.97
C GLU A 89 4.76 17.87 -7.92
N ASP A 90 5.04 16.95 -8.85
CA ASP A 90 6.12 17.13 -9.84
C ASP A 90 5.83 18.27 -10.84
N THR A 91 4.54 18.57 -11.08
CA THR A 91 4.10 19.63 -12.00
C THR A 91 3.86 20.98 -11.31
N THR A 92 3.92 21.05 -9.97
CA THR A 92 3.90 22.32 -9.25
C THR A 92 5.33 22.83 -9.08
N PRO A 93 5.80 23.82 -9.88
CA PRO A 93 7.11 24.43 -9.65
C PRO A 93 7.12 25.04 -8.26
N GLY A 94 8.10 24.63 -7.45
CA GLY A 94 8.17 24.87 -6.01
C GLY A 94 7.57 26.20 -5.57
N THR A 95 6.50 26.13 -4.79
CA THR A 95 6.17 27.23 -3.90
C THR A 95 7.27 27.23 -2.83
N GLU A 96 8.23 28.11 -3.03
CA GLU A 96 9.24 28.46 -2.05
C GLU A 96 8.52 28.82 -0.74
N PRO A 97 8.81 28.16 0.40
CA PRO A 97 8.24 28.59 1.67
C PRO A 97 8.81 29.99 1.97
N ALA A 98 7.95 31.00 1.87
CA ALA A 98 8.25 32.34 2.37
C ALA A 98 8.66 32.22 3.85
N GLY A 99 9.84 32.76 4.16
CA GLY A 99 10.50 32.66 5.46
C GLY A 99 9.78 33.31 6.64
#